data_AF-A0A2U1E732-F1
#
_entry.id   AF-A0A2U1E732-F1
#
_cell.length_a   1.000
_cell.length_b   1.000
_cell.length_c   1.000
_cell.angle_alpha   90.00
_cell.angle_beta   90.00
_cell.angle_gamma   90.00
#
_symmetry.space_group_name_H-M   'P 1'
#
loop_
_entity.id
_entity.type
_entity.pdbx_description
1 polymer ?
#
loop_
_entity_poly.entity_id
_entity_poly.type
_entity_poly.pdbx_seq_one_letter_code
_entity_poly.pdbx_strand_id
1 'polypeptide(L)'
;MIRKFLKDIIPKSFYAYLLILFFFLYVTNAPETLNASLYFRDVEMTGDEYRDLLHVILYYKEICKNELSEENIEKKWIGPKNTELFSNAFTDKDVFLELRKKNILNRKNLQEMTEMMEKAWSRYDGEKMCTISFNYDGYEFKFPYYPDDKIRYLK
;
A
#
# COMPACT_ATOMS: atom_id res chain seq x y z
N MET A 1 6.91 -24.50 24.44
CA MET A 1 8.03 -23.53 24.52
C MET A 1 8.29 -22.83 23.19
N ILE A 2 8.39 -23.56 22.07
CA ILE A 2 8.64 -23.02 20.72
C ILE A 2 7.56 -22.02 20.23
N ARG A 3 6.27 -22.27 20.51
CA ARG A 3 5.17 -21.35 20.15
C ARG A 3 5.25 -19.97 20.81
N LYS A 4 5.88 -19.86 21.99
CA LYS A 4 6.05 -18.57 22.69
C LYS A 4 7.26 -17.83 22.10
N PHE A 5 8.35 -18.57 21.86
CA PHE A 5 9.58 -18.08 21.22
C PHE A 5 9.36 -17.52 19.81
N LEU A 6 8.56 -18.21 18.98
CA LEU A 6 8.18 -17.72 17.64
C LEU A 6 7.28 -16.49 17.68
N LYS A 7 6.50 -16.29 18.74
CA LYS A 7 5.58 -15.15 18.89
C LYS A 7 6.28 -13.89 19.42
N ASP A 8 7.41 -14.08 20.10
CA ASP A 8 8.17 -13.01 20.75
C ASP A 8 9.33 -12.49 19.86
N ILE A 9 9.90 -13.34 18.99
CA ILE A 9 11.00 -12.97 18.07
C ILE A 9 10.49 -12.46 16.74
N ILE A 10 9.35 -12.96 16.27
CA ILE A 10 8.77 -12.55 15.00
C ILE A 10 7.89 -11.31 15.26
N PRO A 11 8.23 -10.14 14.71
CA PRO A 11 7.40 -8.94 14.85
C PRO A 11 5.97 -9.24 14.43
N LYS A 12 4.97 -8.78 15.18
CA LYS A 12 3.56 -8.84 14.76
C LYS A 12 3.35 -8.26 13.34
N SER A 13 4.24 -7.37 12.89
CA SER A 13 4.33 -6.82 11.53
C SER A 13 4.91 -7.79 10.50
N PHE A 14 5.84 -8.68 10.85
CA PHE A 14 6.26 -9.78 9.97
C PHE A 14 5.16 -10.84 9.87
N TYR A 15 4.42 -11.06 10.96
CA TYR A 15 3.20 -11.86 10.93
C TYR A 15 2.12 -11.22 10.05
N ALA A 16 1.97 -9.90 10.09
CA ALA A 16 1.09 -9.14 9.21
C ALA A 16 1.57 -9.17 7.76
N TYR A 17 2.88 -9.07 7.51
CA TYR A 17 3.48 -9.19 6.18
C TYR A 17 3.31 -10.61 5.61
N LEU A 18 3.61 -11.64 6.39
CA LEU A 18 3.30 -13.03 6.04
C LEU A 18 1.81 -13.24 5.89
N LEU A 19 0.96 -12.61 6.71
CA LEU A 19 -0.49 -12.65 6.57
C LEU A 19 -0.96 -11.95 5.31
N ILE A 20 -0.38 -10.82 4.92
CA ILE A 20 -0.69 -10.11 3.67
C ILE A 20 -0.23 -10.97 2.50
N LEU A 21 1.00 -11.49 2.54
CA LEU A 21 1.54 -12.43 1.55
C LEU A 21 0.64 -13.67 1.44
N PHE A 22 0.27 -14.31 2.56
CA PHE A 22 -0.64 -15.45 2.62
C PHE A 22 -2.07 -15.10 2.25
N PHE A 23 -2.55 -13.90 2.58
CA PHE A 23 -3.90 -13.44 2.25
C PHE A 23 -4.00 -13.20 0.74
N PHE A 24 -2.98 -12.57 0.13
CA PHE A 24 -2.84 -12.49 -1.31
C PHE A 24 -2.78 -13.88 -1.96
N LEU A 25 -1.96 -14.81 -1.44
CA LEU A 25 -1.87 -16.18 -1.94
C LEU A 25 -3.19 -16.98 -1.79
N TYR A 26 -3.93 -16.79 -0.69
CA TYR A 26 -5.13 -17.56 -0.36
C TYR A 26 -6.41 -17.01 -1.00
N VAL A 27 -6.49 -15.69 -1.24
CA VAL A 27 -7.68 -15.02 -1.81
C VAL A 27 -7.67 -15.06 -3.34
N THR A 28 -6.51 -15.15 -3.98
CA THR A 28 -6.39 -14.94 -5.43
C THR A 28 -6.26 -16.22 -6.27
N ASN A 29 -6.12 -17.42 -5.67
CA ASN A 29 -5.87 -18.66 -6.44
C ASN A 29 -4.77 -18.46 -7.52
N ALA A 30 -3.74 -17.66 -7.23
CA ALA A 30 -2.80 -17.21 -8.26
C ALA A 30 -1.80 -18.32 -8.66
N PRO A 31 -1.53 -18.50 -9.97
CA PRO A 31 -0.64 -19.51 -10.52
C PRO A 31 0.86 -19.21 -10.28
N GLU A 32 1.68 -20.22 -10.58
CA GLU A 32 3.07 -20.53 -10.16
C GLU A 32 4.21 -19.51 -10.34
N THR A 33 3.99 -18.21 -10.57
CA THR A 33 5.12 -17.26 -10.69
C THR A 33 4.87 -15.94 -9.97
N LEU A 34 4.96 -15.98 -8.64
CA LEU A 34 5.08 -14.78 -7.81
C LEU A 34 6.53 -14.24 -7.93
N ASN A 35 6.82 -13.41 -8.94
CA ASN A 35 8.03 -12.58 -8.97
C ASN A 35 7.86 -11.34 -8.06
N ALA A 36 7.51 -11.56 -6.80
CA ALA A 36 7.35 -10.50 -5.82
C ALA A 36 8.73 -10.12 -5.27
N SER A 37 9.30 -9.04 -5.78
CA SER A 37 10.45 -8.39 -5.16
C SER A 37 9.94 -7.24 -4.27
N LEU A 38 10.30 -7.26 -2.99
CA LEU A 38 9.90 -6.25 -2.02
C LEU A 38 11.04 -5.26 -1.81
N TYR A 39 10.75 -3.96 -1.97
CA TYR A 39 11.73 -2.90 -1.76
C TYR A 39 11.23 -1.86 -0.76
N PHE A 40 12.15 -1.40 0.09
CA PHE A 40 11.95 -0.26 0.97
C PHE A 40 12.88 0.86 0.55
N ARG A 41 12.34 2.06 0.40
CA ARG A 41 13.12 3.27 0.09
C ARG A 41 12.59 4.45 0.87
N ASP A 42 13.50 5.20 1.48
CA ASP A 42 13.20 6.53 2.02
C ASP A 42 13.19 7.55 0.88
N VAL A 43 12.11 8.33 0.82
CA VAL A 43 11.88 9.40 -0.15
C VAL A 43 11.74 10.71 0.63
N GLU A 44 12.45 11.75 0.20
CA GLU A 44 12.32 13.07 0.81
C GLU A 44 10.94 13.66 0.48
N MET A 45 10.32 14.32 1.45
CA MET A 45 9.00 14.90 1.27
C MET A 45 8.97 16.38 1.67
N THR A 46 8.32 17.17 0.84
CA THR A 46 7.94 18.54 1.16
C THR A 46 6.66 18.57 1.99
N GLY A 47 6.41 19.70 2.67
CA GLY A 47 5.17 19.90 3.42
C GLY A 47 3.90 19.90 2.55
N ASP A 48 4.01 20.27 1.27
CA ASP A 48 2.90 20.17 0.31
C ASP A 48 2.61 18.71 -0.05
N GLU A 49 3.63 17.91 -0.33
CA GLU A 49 3.47 16.48 -0.63
C GLU A 49 2.88 15.71 0.56
N TYR A 50 3.22 16.12 1.79
CA TYR A 50 2.63 15.57 3.01
C TYR A 50 1.12 15.84 3.10
N ARG A 51 0.68 17.05 2.71
CA ARG A 51 -0.75 17.41 2.66
C ARG A 51 -1.48 16.69 1.54
N ASP A 52 -0.84 16.57 0.38
CA ASP A 52 -1.39 15.83 -0.76
C ASP A 52 -1.61 14.36 -0.42
N LEU A 53 -0.70 13.74 0.33
CA LEU A 53 -0.87 12.37 0.83
C LEU A 53 -2.14 12.23 1.69
N LEU A 54 -2.43 13.20 2.58
CA LEU A 54 -3.65 13.18 3.37
C LEU A 54 -4.90 13.23 2.48
N HIS A 55 -4.91 14.09 1.46
CA HIS A 55 -6.05 14.17 0.54
C HIS A 55 -6.28 12.87 -0.23
N VAL A 56 -5.21 12.21 -0.67
CA VAL A 56 -5.27 10.89 -1.33
C VAL A 56 -5.83 9.83 -0.37
N ILE A 57 -5.37 9.79 0.88
CA ILE A 57 -5.88 8.87 1.91
C ILE A 57 -7.38 9.08 2.14
N LEU A 58 -7.81 10.33 2.31
CA LEU A 58 -9.22 10.66 2.53
C LEU A 58 -10.09 10.27 1.33
N TYR A 59 -9.59 10.50 0.11
CA TYR A 59 -10.28 10.10 -1.12
C TYR A 59 -10.45 8.58 -1.21
N TYR A 60 -9.40 7.80 -0.95
CA TYR A 60 -9.50 6.33 -0.97
C TYR A 60 -10.40 5.80 0.14
N LYS A 61 -10.41 6.42 1.32
CA LYS A 61 -11.39 6.10 2.37
C LYS A 61 -12.83 6.36 1.90
N GLU A 62 -13.07 7.42 1.15
CA GLU A 62 -14.39 7.72 0.58
C GLU A 62 -14.81 6.64 -0.42
N ILE A 63 -13.91 6.24 -1.33
CA ILE A 63 -14.14 5.12 -2.26
C ILE A 63 -14.53 3.85 -1.49
N CYS A 64 -13.79 3.51 -0.44
CA CYS A 64 -14.00 2.29 0.34
C CYS A 64 -15.25 2.35 1.22
N LYS A 65 -15.66 3.52 1.70
CA LYS A 65 -16.83 3.68 2.58
C LYS A 65 -18.14 3.74 1.80
N ASN A 66 -18.16 4.51 0.72
CA ASN A 66 -19.38 4.82 -0.04
C ASN A 66 -19.58 3.90 -1.25
N GLU A 67 -18.67 2.94 -1.46
CA GLU A 67 -18.66 2.06 -2.65
C GLU A 67 -18.84 2.87 -3.94
N LEU A 68 -18.06 3.96 -4.07
CA LEU A 68 -18.17 4.84 -5.22
C LEU A 68 -18.05 4.02 -6.50
N SER A 69 -19.05 4.15 -7.37
CA SER A 69 -19.05 3.53 -8.69
C SER A 69 -17.83 4.01 -9.49
N GLU A 70 -17.37 3.19 -10.43
CA GLU A 70 -16.24 3.53 -11.31
C GLU A 70 -16.47 4.85 -12.05
N GLU A 71 -17.72 5.10 -12.48
CA GLU A 71 -18.12 6.36 -13.13
C GLU A 71 -17.93 7.59 -12.21
N ASN A 72 -18.21 7.45 -10.91
CA ASN A 72 -18.01 8.53 -9.95
C ASN A 72 -16.52 8.75 -9.64
N ILE A 73 -15.74 7.67 -9.54
CA ILE A 73 -14.29 7.73 -9.38
C ILE A 73 -13.68 8.47 -10.58
N GLU A 74 -14.10 8.13 -11.79
CA GLU A 74 -13.61 8.76 -13.02
C GLU A 74 -13.87 10.27 -13.05
N LYS A 75 -15.08 10.70 -12.66
CA LYS A 75 -15.48 12.11 -12.63
C LYS A 75 -14.77 12.93 -11.54
N LYS A 76 -14.41 12.28 -10.43
CA LYS A 76 -13.84 12.93 -9.23
C LYS A 76 -12.44 12.40 -8.92
N TRP A 77 -11.66 12.06 -9.95
CA TRP A 77 -10.36 11.42 -9.76
C TRP A 77 -9.41 12.32 -8.97
N ILE A 78 -8.89 11.81 -7.86
CA ILE A 78 -7.84 12.43 -7.06
C ILE A 78 -6.71 11.41 -6.92
N GLY A 79 -5.80 11.42 -7.89
CA GLY A 79 -4.59 10.60 -7.85
C GLY A 79 -3.41 11.35 -7.23
N PRO A 80 -2.50 10.65 -6.52
CA PRO A 80 -1.21 11.21 -6.14
C PRO A 80 -0.39 11.62 -7.37
N LYS A 81 0.47 12.64 -7.21
CA LYS A 81 1.35 13.14 -8.28
C LYS A 81 2.82 12.76 -8.12
N ASN A 82 3.27 12.50 -6.89
CA ASN A 82 4.65 12.15 -6.62
C ASN A 82 4.90 10.68 -7.01
N THR A 83 5.60 10.49 -8.14
CA THR A 83 5.95 9.19 -8.72
C THR A 83 7.12 8.50 -8.01
N GLU A 84 7.81 9.17 -7.09
CA GLU A 84 8.78 8.54 -6.20
C GLU A 84 8.07 7.79 -5.06
N LEU A 85 6.97 8.37 -4.56
CA LEU A 85 6.13 7.78 -3.52
C LEU A 85 5.12 6.76 -4.05
N PHE A 86 4.59 6.98 -5.26
CA PHE A 86 3.52 6.18 -5.82
C PHE A 86 3.90 5.60 -7.17
N SER A 87 3.44 4.38 -7.47
CA SER A 87 3.52 3.81 -8.81
C SER A 87 2.33 4.24 -9.68
N ASN A 88 2.42 3.93 -10.98
CA ASN A 88 1.34 4.17 -11.95
C ASN A 88 0.02 3.52 -11.55
N ALA A 89 0.04 2.45 -10.75
CA ALA A 89 -1.16 1.84 -10.18
C ALA A 89 -2.03 2.83 -9.41
N PHE A 90 -1.45 3.93 -8.90
CA PHE A 90 -2.15 4.97 -8.16
C PHE A 90 -2.11 6.34 -8.86
N THR A 91 -1.04 6.68 -9.56
CA THR A 91 -0.89 8.01 -10.19
C THR A 91 -1.65 8.12 -11.51
N ASP A 92 -1.85 7.01 -12.22
CA ASP A 92 -2.57 6.96 -13.49
C ASP A 92 -4.03 6.50 -13.26
N LYS A 93 -4.98 7.36 -13.64
CA LYS A 93 -6.41 7.11 -13.48
C LYS A 93 -6.87 5.86 -14.21
N ASP A 94 -6.42 5.69 -15.45
CA ASP A 94 -6.91 4.63 -16.33
C ASP A 94 -6.37 3.28 -15.86
N VAL A 95 -5.10 3.25 -15.41
CA VAL A 95 -4.51 2.07 -14.77
C VAL A 95 -5.23 1.73 -13.46
N PHE A 96 -5.52 2.72 -12.61
CA PHE A 96 -6.24 2.48 -11.36
C PHE A 96 -7.63 1.88 -11.62
N LEU A 97 -8.39 2.43 -12.57
CA LEU A 97 -9.71 1.91 -12.95
C LEU A 97 -9.61 0.51 -13.57
N GLU A 98 -8.59 0.23 -14.38
CA GLU A 98 -8.34 -1.12 -14.91
C GLU A 98 -8.10 -2.14 -13.77
N LEU A 99 -7.25 -1.79 -12.80
CA LEU A 99 -6.96 -2.64 -11.64
C LEU A 99 -8.19 -2.89 -10.78
N ARG A 100 -9.13 -1.93 -10.69
CA ARG A 100 -10.43 -2.15 -10.04
C ARG A 100 -11.32 -3.11 -10.81
N LYS A 101 -11.43 -2.95 -12.14
CA LYS A 101 -12.19 -3.85 -13.01
C LYS A 101 -11.67 -5.29 -12.96
N LYS A 102 -10.35 -5.46 -12.85
CA LYS A 102 -9.68 -6.76 -12.64
C LYS A 102 -9.82 -7.32 -11.21
N ASN A 103 -10.54 -6.61 -10.33
CA ASN A 103 -10.71 -6.96 -8.91
C ASN A 103 -9.40 -7.02 -8.09
N ILE A 104 -8.32 -6.40 -8.59
CA ILE A 104 -7.01 -6.32 -7.92
C ILE A 104 -7.02 -5.19 -6.88
N LEU A 105 -7.43 -3.98 -7.27
CA LEU A 105 -7.68 -2.86 -6.35
C LEU A 105 -9.12 -2.84 -5.84
N ASN A 106 -9.62 -4.01 -5.46
CA ASN A 106 -10.93 -4.14 -4.84
C ASN A 106 -11.02 -3.38 -3.51
N ARG A 107 -12.24 -3.23 -2.97
CA ARG A 107 -12.51 -2.50 -1.72
C ARG A 107 -11.58 -2.91 -0.58
N LYS A 108 -11.39 -4.23 -0.39
CA LYS A 108 -10.59 -4.75 0.72
C LYS A 108 -9.11 -4.38 0.54
N ASN A 109 -8.54 -4.67 -0.62
CA ASN A 109 -7.13 -4.40 -0.90
C ASN A 109 -6.83 -2.89 -0.84
N LEU A 110 -7.70 -2.06 -1.43
CA LEU A 110 -7.55 -0.61 -1.37
C LEU A 110 -7.66 -0.09 0.07
N GLN A 111 -8.58 -0.62 0.88
CA GLN A 111 -8.71 -0.25 2.28
C GLN A 111 -7.45 -0.59 3.07
N GLU A 112 -6.92 -1.81 2.94
CA GLU A 112 -5.69 -2.22 3.65
C GLU A 112 -4.49 -1.35 3.26
N MET A 113 -4.31 -1.06 1.97
CA MET A 113 -3.26 -0.15 1.51
C MET A 113 -3.47 1.27 2.05
N THR A 114 -4.71 1.76 2.09
CA THR A 114 -5.05 3.09 2.62
C THR A 114 -4.75 3.21 4.11
N GLU A 115 -5.02 2.16 4.90
CA GLU A 115 -4.68 2.12 6.34
C GLU A 115 -3.15 2.12 6.55
N MET A 116 -2.39 1.46 5.68
CA MET A 116 -0.92 1.53 5.70
C MET A 116 -0.41 2.93 5.38
N MET A 117 -0.97 3.58 4.35
CA MET A 117 -0.64 4.96 3.98
C MET A 117 -0.98 5.93 5.10
N GLU A 118 -2.13 5.78 5.75
CA GLU A 118 -2.52 6.61 6.91
C GLU A 118 -1.56 6.44 8.08
N LYS A 119 -1.15 5.20 8.37
CA LYS A 119 -0.14 4.95 9.40
C LYS A 119 1.18 5.64 9.04
N ALA A 120 1.64 5.54 7.79
CA ALA A 120 2.82 6.24 7.29
C ALA A 120 2.71 7.75 7.46
N TRP A 121 1.60 8.33 7.02
CA TRP A 121 1.30 9.75 7.16
C TRP A 121 1.32 10.21 8.63
N SER A 122 0.69 9.46 9.54
CA SER A 122 0.66 9.79 10.99
C SER A 122 2.03 9.69 11.69
N ARG A 123 2.99 9.02 11.07
CA ARG A 123 4.33 8.74 11.62
C ARG A 123 5.44 9.45 10.84
N TYR A 124 5.08 10.34 9.94
CA TYR A 124 6.03 11.15 9.19
C TYR A 124 6.94 11.93 10.15
N ASP A 125 8.25 11.80 9.97
CA ASP A 125 9.26 12.39 10.85
C ASP A 125 9.55 13.87 10.52
N GLY A 126 8.94 14.39 9.46
CA GLY A 126 9.13 15.75 8.98
C GLY A 126 10.11 15.88 7.81
N GLU A 127 10.84 14.81 7.48
CA GLU A 127 11.85 14.83 6.42
C GLU A 127 11.67 13.73 5.37
N LYS A 128 11.46 12.48 5.80
CA LYS A 128 11.48 11.32 4.91
C LYS A 128 10.29 10.40 5.12
N MET A 129 9.81 9.86 4.02
CA MET A 129 8.74 8.87 3.97
C MET A 129 9.28 7.58 3.40
N CYS A 130 9.08 6.49 4.14
CA CYS A 130 9.39 5.17 3.61
C CYS A 130 8.29 4.74 2.63
N THR A 131 8.71 4.08 1.55
CA THR A 131 7.83 3.51 0.54
C THR A 131 8.03 2.00 0.50
N ILE A 132 6.95 1.28 0.21
CA ILE A 132 6.98 -0.14 -0.12
C ILE A 132 6.72 -0.28 -1.63
N SER A 133 7.48 -1.13 -2.32
CA SER A 133 7.22 -1.50 -3.72
C SER A 133 7.21 -3.01 -3.92
N PHE A 134 6.27 -3.51 -4.74
CA PHE A 134 6.20 -4.91 -5.20
C PHE A 134 5.52 -5.04 -6.57
N ASN A 135 5.80 -6.12 -7.29
CA ASN A 135 5.14 -6.44 -8.57
C ASN A 135 4.06 -7.51 -8.40
N TYR A 136 2.90 -7.31 -9.03
CA TYR A 136 1.80 -8.28 -9.06
C TYR A 136 1.05 -8.20 -10.39
N ASP A 137 0.85 -9.34 -11.05
CA ASP A 137 0.15 -9.45 -12.34
C ASP A 137 0.65 -8.48 -13.43
N GLY A 138 1.97 -8.23 -13.46
CA GLY A 138 2.60 -7.30 -14.40
C GLY A 138 2.55 -5.82 -14.01
N TYR A 139 1.98 -5.48 -12.85
CA TYR A 139 1.90 -4.10 -12.33
C TYR A 139 2.81 -3.90 -11.13
N GLU A 140 3.53 -2.78 -11.10
CA GLU A 140 4.21 -2.30 -9.89
C GLU A 140 3.20 -1.59 -8.98
N PHE A 141 3.15 -2.02 -7.72
CA PHE A 141 2.49 -1.32 -6.63
C PHE A 141 3.54 -0.68 -5.76
N LYS A 142 3.56 0.66 -5.72
CA LYS A 142 4.42 1.44 -4.83
C LYS A 142 3.59 2.48 -4.11
N PHE A 143 3.75 2.59 -2.79
CA PHE A 143 3.03 3.57 -1.97
C PHE A 143 3.74 3.83 -0.62
N PRO A 144 3.41 4.93 0.09
CA PRO A 144 3.91 5.22 1.42
C PRO A 144 3.58 4.14 2.45
N TYR A 145 4.58 3.76 3.24
CA TYR A 145 4.48 2.71 4.25
C TYR A 145 5.34 3.05 5.47
N TYR A 146 4.81 2.79 6.68
CA TYR A 146 5.61 2.85 7.90
C TYR A 146 6.13 1.45 8.26
N PRO A 147 7.43 1.16 8.11
CA PRO A 147 8.00 -0.05 8.67
C PRO A 147 7.98 0.08 10.18
N ASP A 148 7.16 -0.75 10.85
CA ASP A 148 7.20 -0.82 12.31
C ASP A 148 8.65 -0.98 12.79
N ASP A 149 9.03 -0.29 13.88
CA ASP A 149 10.40 -0.12 14.39
C ASP A 149 11.24 -1.40 14.49
N LYS A 150 10.60 -2.57 14.50
CA LYS A 150 11.24 -3.89 14.52
C LYS A 150 11.87 -4.32 13.18
N ILE A 151 11.55 -3.65 12.06
CA ILE A 151 12.10 -3.96 10.73
C ILE A 151 13.44 -3.22 10.49
N ARG A 152 13.65 -2.06 11.13
CA ARG A 152 14.90 -1.26 11.00
C ARG A 152 16.17 -1.95 11.54
N TYR A 153 16.04 -3.05 12.27
CA TYR A 153 17.17 -3.79 12.87
C TYR A 153 17.60 -5.03 12.09
N LEU A 154 17.01 -5.29 10.91
CA LEU A 154 17.56 -6.26 9.96
C LEU A 154 18.51 -5.52 9.01
N LYS A 155 19.65 -5.09 9.53
CA LYS A 155 20.82 -4.71 8.73
C LYS A 155 21.80 -5.88 8.69
#